data_AF-A0A6J4S887-F1
#
_entry.id   AF-A0A6J4S887-F1
#
_cell.length_a   1.000
_cell.length_b   1.000
_cell.length_c   1.000
_cell.angle_alpha   90.00
_cell.angle_beta   90.00
_cell.angle_gamma   90.00
#
_symmetry.space_group_name_H-M   'P 1'
#
loop_
_entity.id
_entity.type
_entity.pdbx_description
1 polymer ?
#
loop_
_entity_poly.entity_id
_entity_poly.type
_entity_poly.pdbx_seq_one_letter_code
_entity_poly.pdbx_strand_id
1 'polypeptide(L)'
;MRDEFIITRQGKTYALYAGLLDEAHTRGLRSIDTDLLQVPDAENGNVAIVKAVAELPKVDRETGEIMLDPDTQKPLIGKFSGIGDASPDNVNRNIAPHIIRQAETRAKARALRDAINVGSHPASSSGFWPATVRHPRDELASRGIVSEPARRFD
;
A
#
# COMPACT_ATOMS: atom_id res chain seq x y z
N MET A 1 11.36 -5.30 -7.54
CA MET A 1 10.15 -5.47 -8.37
C MET A 1 10.49 -5.43 -9.86
N ARG A 2 10.10 -6.45 -10.63
CA ARG A 2 10.29 -6.50 -12.09
C ARG A 2 9.25 -5.62 -12.81
N ASP A 3 9.60 -5.08 -13.97
CA ASP A 3 8.74 -4.17 -14.76
C ASP A 3 7.40 -4.79 -15.16
N GLU A 4 7.33 -6.12 -15.24
CA GLU A 4 6.11 -6.89 -15.55
C GLU A 4 4.97 -6.74 -14.53
N PHE A 5 5.27 -6.25 -13.32
CA PHE A 5 4.26 -6.05 -12.27
C PHE A 5 3.76 -4.61 -12.14
N ILE A 6 4.16 -3.75 -13.06
CA ILE A 6 3.83 -2.33 -13.05
C ILE A 6 2.88 -2.05 -14.21
N ILE A 7 1.66 -1.65 -13.91
CA ILE A 7 0.69 -1.23 -14.93
C ILE A 7 0.52 0.29 -14.93
N THR A 8 0.54 0.90 -16.11
CA THR A 8 0.19 2.31 -16.27
C THR A 8 -1.26 2.43 -16.72
N ARG A 9 -2.09 3.12 -15.93
CA ARG A 9 -3.49 3.42 -16.28
C ARG A 9 -3.75 4.90 -16.10
N GLN A 10 -4.21 5.57 -17.16
CA GLN A 10 -4.53 7.01 -17.14
C GLN A 10 -3.36 7.88 -16.60
N GLY A 11 -2.13 7.56 -17.02
CA GLY A 11 -0.93 8.28 -16.57
C GLY A 11 -0.49 7.99 -15.13
N LYS A 12 -1.20 7.13 -14.39
CA LYS A 12 -0.82 6.68 -13.04
C LYS A 12 -0.28 5.26 -13.08
N THR A 13 0.79 5.05 -12.34
CA THR A 13 1.49 3.77 -12.23
C THR A 13 0.97 2.98 -11.03
N TYR A 14 0.57 1.73 -11.23
CA TYR A 14 0.06 0.85 -10.19
C TYR A 14 0.89 -0.43 -10.12
N ALA A 15 1.38 -0.75 -8.92
CA ALA A 15 1.91 -2.07 -8.63
C ALA A 15 0.76 -3.09 -8.56
N LEU A 16 0.87 -4.15 -9.35
CA LEU A 16 0.00 -5.32 -9.27
C LEU A 16 0.20 -6.04 -7.94
N TYR A 17 -0.88 -6.66 -7.44
CA TYR A 17 -0.82 -7.45 -6.21
C TYR A 17 0.23 -8.56 -6.27
N ALA A 18 0.35 -9.23 -7.42
CA ALA A 18 1.35 -10.28 -7.63
C ALA A 18 2.79 -9.76 -7.40
N GLY A 19 3.12 -8.57 -7.88
CA GLY A 19 4.44 -7.98 -7.65
C GLY A 19 4.69 -7.56 -6.21
N LEU A 20 3.65 -7.12 -5.50
CA LEU A 20 3.76 -6.83 -4.06
C LEU A 20 4.05 -8.11 -3.28
N LEU A 21 3.37 -9.21 -3.63
CA LEU A 21 3.56 -10.49 -2.96
C LEU A 21 4.94 -11.09 -3.25
N ASP A 22 5.41 -11.02 -4.50
CA ASP A 22 6.74 -11.47 -4.90
C ASP A 22 7.86 -10.70 -4.17
N GLU A 23 7.75 -9.38 -4.10
CA GLU A 23 8.67 -8.53 -3.36
C GLU A 23 8.62 -8.84 -1.85
N ALA A 24 7.44 -9.06 -1.29
CA ALA A 24 7.29 -9.45 0.11
C ALA A 24 7.99 -10.79 0.41
N HIS A 25 7.81 -11.81 -0.45
CA HIS A 25 8.53 -13.08 -0.32
C HIS A 25 10.04 -12.90 -0.39
N THR A 26 10.53 -12.07 -1.31
CA THR A 26 11.97 -11.76 -1.43
C THR A 26 12.52 -11.12 -0.16
N ARG A 27 11.70 -10.32 0.54
CA ARG A 27 12.05 -9.69 1.83
C ARG A 27 11.81 -10.58 3.06
N GLY A 28 11.45 -11.85 2.85
CA GLY A 28 11.28 -12.82 3.93
C GLY A 28 9.92 -12.75 4.62
N LEU A 29 8.84 -12.44 3.88
CA LEU A 29 7.47 -12.55 4.37
C LEU A 29 7.23 -13.88 5.10
N ARG A 30 6.78 -13.78 6.36
CA ARG A 30 6.55 -14.94 7.23
C ARG A 30 5.10 -15.40 7.19
N SER A 31 4.17 -14.47 7.31
CA SER A 31 2.74 -14.76 7.25
C SER A 31 1.95 -13.56 6.75
N ILE A 32 0.76 -13.84 6.21
CA ILE A 32 -0.30 -12.87 6.02
C ILE A 32 -1.58 -13.52 6.55
N ASP A 33 -2.09 -13.00 7.63
CA ASP A 33 -3.34 -13.45 8.24
C ASP A 33 -4.46 -12.47 7.91
N THR A 34 -5.69 -12.98 7.77
CA THR A 34 -6.85 -12.15 7.45
C THR A 34 -8.06 -12.50 8.30
N ASP A 35 -8.74 -11.46 8.79
CA ASP A 35 -9.95 -11.55 9.60
C ASP A 35 -11.12 -10.86 8.88
N LEU A 36 -12.22 -11.58 8.67
CA LEU A 36 -13.47 -11.00 8.18
C LEU A 36 -14.15 -10.25 9.34
N LEU A 37 -14.10 -8.92 9.29
CA LEU A 37 -14.68 -8.05 10.33
C LEU A 37 -16.17 -7.76 10.09
N GLN A 38 -16.59 -7.75 8.82
CA GLN A 38 -17.99 -7.55 8.45
C GLN A 38 -18.39 -8.47 7.30
N VAL A 39 -19.41 -9.27 7.54
CA VAL A 39 -20.08 -10.10 6.52
C VAL A 39 -21.03 -9.20 5.73
N PRO A 40 -21.04 -9.27 4.38
CA PRO A 40 -21.96 -8.45 3.59
C PRO A 40 -23.41 -8.88 3.83
N ASP A 41 -24.26 -7.92 4.16
CA ASP A 41 -25.70 -8.10 4.38
C ASP A 41 -26.50 -6.85 3.97
N ALA A 42 -27.80 -7.00 3.74
CA ALA A 42 -28.70 -5.91 3.38
C ALA A 42 -28.67 -4.75 4.39
N GLU A 43 -28.55 -5.03 5.70
CA GLU A 43 -28.51 -3.99 6.74
C GLU A 43 -27.26 -3.11 6.68
N ASN A 44 -26.16 -3.64 6.11
CA ASN A 44 -24.89 -2.92 5.96
C ASN A 44 -24.58 -2.52 4.51
N GLY A 45 -25.58 -2.52 3.63
CA GLY A 45 -25.42 -2.14 2.23
C GLY A 45 -24.62 -3.16 1.40
N ASN A 46 -24.63 -4.43 1.81
CA ASN A 46 -23.83 -5.52 1.23
C ASN A 46 -22.33 -5.23 1.24
N VAL A 47 -21.84 -4.53 2.26
CA VAL A 47 -20.42 -4.19 2.42
C VAL A 47 -19.72 -5.30 3.20
N ALA A 48 -18.63 -5.84 2.64
CA ALA A 48 -17.70 -6.68 3.39
C ALA A 48 -16.46 -5.88 3.82
N ILE A 49 -15.98 -6.15 5.02
CA ILE A 49 -14.76 -5.56 5.57
C ILE A 49 -13.84 -6.67 6.05
N VAL A 50 -12.60 -6.68 5.57
CA VAL A 50 -11.55 -7.62 5.97
C VAL A 50 -10.37 -6.85 6.52
N LYS A 51 -9.76 -7.33 7.60
CA LYS A 51 -8.45 -6.89 8.07
C LYS A 51 -7.41 -7.90 7.64
N ALA A 52 -6.26 -7.45 7.19
CA ALA A 52 -5.08 -8.26 6.95
C ALA A 52 -3.95 -7.79 7.87
N VAL A 53 -3.12 -8.73 8.32
CA VAL A 53 -1.87 -8.48 9.05
C VAL A 53 -0.77 -9.28 8.39
N ALA A 54 0.26 -8.61 7.89
CA ALA A 54 1.45 -9.21 7.30
C ALA A 54 2.62 -9.11 8.28
N GLU A 55 3.39 -10.18 8.40
CA GLU A 55 4.59 -10.24 9.24
C GLU A 55 5.84 -10.38 8.37
N LEU A 56 6.75 -9.40 8.46
CA LEU A 56 8.02 -9.39 7.73
C LEU A 56 9.18 -9.01 8.66
N PRO A 57 10.42 -9.44 8.40
CA PRO A 57 11.60 -8.92 9.07
C PRO A 57 11.70 -7.40 8.93
N LYS A 58 12.06 -6.72 10.02
CA LYS A 58 12.45 -5.32 9.95
C LYS A 58 13.81 -5.22 9.28
N VAL A 59 13.95 -4.23 8.42
CA VAL A 59 15.21 -3.89 7.77
C VAL A 59 15.66 -2.52 8.24
N ASP A 60 16.97 -2.38 8.41
CA ASP A 60 17.58 -1.09 8.62
C ASP A 60 17.39 -0.25 7.36
N ARG A 61 16.98 1.01 7.51
CA ARG A 61 16.69 1.85 6.36
C ARG A 61 17.96 2.27 5.63
N GLU A 62 19.07 2.44 6.33
CA GLU A 62 20.34 2.93 5.78
C GLU A 62 21.13 1.80 5.14
N THR A 63 21.25 0.65 5.80
CA THR A 63 22.06 -0.47 5.31
C THR A 63 21.27 -1.48 4.48
N GLY A 64 19.94 -1.54 4.65
CA GLY A 64 19.09 -2.55 4.04
C GLY A 64 19.21 -3.94 4.67
N GLU A 65 20.00 -4.08 5.75
CA GLU A 65 20.19 -5.35 6.43
C GLU A 65 19.02 -5.68 7.37
N ILE A 66 18.79 -6.97 7.61
CA ILE A 66 17.75 -7.40 8.55
C ILE A 66 18.17 -7.01 9.97
N MET A 67 17.31 -6.24 10.65
CA MET A 67 17.53 -5.86 12.04
C MET A 67 17.40 -7.08 12.94
N LEU A 68 18.40 -7.29 13.79
CA LEU A 68 18.41 -8.36 14.78
C LEU A 68 18.14 -7.78 16.17
N ASP A 69 17.49 -8.59 17.00
CA ASP A 69 17.36 -8.35 18.42
C ASP A 69 18.75 -8.51 19.09
N PRO A 70 19.24 -7.51 19.86
CA PRO A 70 20.59 -7.52 20.41
C PRO A 70 20.88 -8.70 21.33
N ASP A 71 19.88 -9.13 22.11
CA ASP A 71 20.03 -10.15 23.14
C ASP A 71 19.92 -11.56 22.55
N THR A 72 18.97 -11.75 21.63
CA THR A 72 18.62 -13.08 21.10
C THR A 72 19.24 -13.39 19.74
N GLN A 73 19.81 -12.38 19.06
CA GLN A 73 20.36 -12.48 17.70
C GLN A 73 19.33 -12.97 16.66
N LYS A 74 18.03 -12.81 16.93
CA LYS A 74 16.92 -13.19 16.03
C LYS A 74 16.42 -12.00 15.22
N PRO A 75 15.90 -12.20 14.00
CA PRO A 75 15.27 -11.13 13.23
C PRO A 75 14.10 -10.48 13.99
N LEU A 76 14.13 -9.14 14.09
CA LEU A 76 12.99 -8.38 14.56
C LEU A 76 11.87 -8.46 13.54
N ILE A 77 10.65 -8.78 13.98
CA ILE A 77 9.50 -8.91 13.10
C ILE A 77 8.65 -7.63 13.17
N GLY A 78 8.40 -7.03 12.01
CA GLY A 78 7.42 -5.98 11.81
C GLY A 78 6.06 -6.58 11.47
N LYS A 79 5.01 -6.06 12.12
CA LYS A 79 3.62 -6.39 11.80
C LYS A 79 2.99 -5.20 11.08
N PHE A 80 2.43 -5.45 9.91
CA PHE A 80 1.84 -4.42 9.07
C PHE A 80 0.38 -4.78 8.79
N SER A 81 -0.54 -3.86 9.03
CA SER A 81 -1.96 -4.17 8.91
C SER A 81 -2.65 -3.30 7.87
N GLY A 82 -3.61 -3.86 7.16
CA GLY A 82 -4.46 -3.13 6.23
C GLY A 82 -5.91 -3.57 6.35
N ILE A 83 -6.83 -2.61 6.32
CA ILE A 83 -8.27 -2.88 6.17
C ILE A 83 -8.61 -2.86 4.69
N GLY A 84 -9.43 -3.77 4.20
CA GLY A 84 -9.98 -3.80 2.85
C GLY A 84 -11.50 -3.89 2.90
N ASP A 85 -12.17 -3.02 2.16
CA ASP A 85 -13.62 -2.96 2.03
C ASP A 85 -14.04 -3.35 0.61
N ALA A 86 -15.21 -3.94 0.44
CA ALA A 86 -15.82 -4.12 -0.88
C ALA A 86 -17.35 -4.16 -0.77
N SER A 87 -18.03 -3.58 -1.77
CA SER A 87 -19.49 -3.58 -1.89
C SER A 87 -19.89 -3.57 -3.37
N PRO A 88 -21.16 -3.89 -3.71
CA PRO A 88 -21.64 -3.82 -5.10
C PRO A 88 -21.42 -2.45 -5.75
N ASP A 89 -21.40 -1.37 -4.95
CA ASP A 89 -21.25 0.01 -5.43
C ASP A 89 -19.80 0.37 -5.77
N ASN A 90 -18.82 -0.34 -5.21
CA ASN A 90 -17.39 -0.04 -5.37
C ASN A 90 -16.60 -1.13 -6.11
N VAL A 91 -17.27 -2.17 -6.59
CA VAL A 91 -16.71 -3.23 -7.43
C VAL A 91 -17.42 -3.28 -8.77
N ASN A 92 -16.79 -3.89 -9.79
CA ASN A 92 -17.47 -4.09 -11.06
C ASN A 92 -18.57 -5.17 -10.91
N ARG A 93 -19.55 -5.19 -11.83
CA ARG A 93 -20.67 -6.15 -11.78
C ARG A 93 -20.24 -7.62 -11.78
N ASN A 94 -19.10 -7.93 -12.42
CA ASN A 94 -18.58 -9.30 -12.47
C ASN A 94 -17.91 -9.73 -11.16
N ILE A 95 -17.49 -8.79 -10.31
CA ILE A 95 -16.87 -9.02 -9.00
C ILE A 95 -17.92 -9.02 -7.89
N ALA A 96 -19.13 -8.50 -8.13
CA ALA A 96 -20.20 -8.44 -7.13
C ALA A 96 -20.49 -9.80 -6.43
N PRO A 97 -20.44 -10.98 -7.11
CA PRO A 97 -20.58 -12.28 -6.43
C PRO A 97 -19.40 -12.68 -5.53
N HIS A 98 -18.30 -11.92 -5.56
CA HIS A 98 -17.02 -12.24 -4.92
C HIS A 98 -16.53 -11.11 -3.99
N ILE A 99 -17.46 -10.35 -3.41
CA ILE A 99 -17.18 -9.19 -2.54
C ILE A 99 -16.19 -9.51 -1.41
N ILE A 100 -16.36 -10.64 -0.71
CA ILE A 100 -15.45 -11.03 0.38
C ILE A 100 -14.02 -11.23 -0.14
N ARG A 101 -13.86 -11.93 -1.27
CA ARG A 101 -12.53 -12.15 -1.90
C ARG A 101 -11.89 -10.83 -2.32
N GLN A 102 -12.71 -9.88 -2.78
CA GLN A 102 -12.23 -8.56 -3.18
C GLN A 102 -11.81 -7.71 -1.97
N ALA A 103 -12.58 -7.72 -0.89
CA ALA A 103 -12.22 -7.05 0.37
C ALA A 103 -10.92 -7.63 0.93
N GLU A 104 -10.78 -8.95 0.96
CA GLU A 104 -9.57 -9.64 1.41
C GLU A 104 -8.34 -9.26 0.56
N THR A 105 -8.48 -9.26 -0.77
CA THR A 105 -7.39 -8.87 -1.68
C THR A 105 -6.95 -7.42 -1.43
N ARG A 106 -7.91 -6.51 -1.24
CA ARG A 106 -7.62 -5.10 -0.89
C ARG A 106 -6.89 -4.98 0.44
N ALA A 107 -7.33 -5.73 1.46
CA ALA A 107 -6.73 -5.74 2.78
C ALA A 107 -5.26 -6.21 2.72
N LYS A 108 -5.00 -7.35 2.08
CA LYS A 108 -3.65 -7.90 1.88
C LYS A 108 -2.77 -6.94 1.09
N ALA A 109 -3.28 -6.35 0.01
CA ALA A 109 -2.52 -5.39 -0.78
C ALA A 109 -2.13 -4.14 0.02
N ARG A 110 -3.01 -3.64 0.90
CA ARG A 110 -2.72 -2.50 1.79
C ARG A 110 -1.66 -2.87 2.83
N ALA A 111 -1.80 -3.99 3.53
CA ALA A 111 -0.81 -4.49 4.50
C ALA A 111 0.57 -4.69 3.86
N LEU A 112 0.62 -5.30 2.67
CA LEU A 112 1.88 -5.51 1.94
C LEU A 112 2.50 -4.21 1.43
N ARG A 113 1.69 -3.26 0.96
CA ARG A 113 2.21 -1.94 0.58
C ARG A 113 2.83 -1.26 1.77
N ASP A 114 2.18 -1.26 2.92
CA ASP A 114 2.74 -0.63 4.11
C ASP A 114 4.03 -1.31 4.55
N ALA A 115 4.10 -2.66 4.46
CA ALA A 115 5.31 -3.42 4.76
C ALA A 115 6.48 -3.12 3.81
N ILE A 116 6.21 -3.08 2.51
CA ILE A 116 7.23 -2.89 1.47
C ILE A 116 7.63 -1.42 1.33
N ASN A 117 6.70 -0.51 1.62
CA ASN A 117 6.83 0.94 1.45
C ASN A 117 7.25 1.67 2.74
N VAL A 118 7.74 0.95 3.75
CA VAL A 118 8.64 1.55 4.74
C VAL A 118 10.01 1.74 4.08
N GLY A 119 10.14 2.85 3.34
CA GLY A 119 11.39 3.26 2.69
C GLY A 119 11.36 3.08 1.18
N SER A 120 10.78 4.06 0.47
CA SER A 120 11.51 4.58 -0.68
C SER A 120 12.98 4.74 -0.24
N HIS A 121 13.88 4.06 -0.93
CA HIS A 121 15.30 3.97 -0.58
C HIS A 121 15.89 5.29 -0.04
N PRO A 122 16.80 5.27 0.95
CA PRO A 122 17.72 6.38 1.10
C PRO A 122 18.61 6.47 -0.15
N ALA A 123 18.38 7.53 -0.91
CA ALA A 123 19.37 8.38 -1.58
C ALA A 123 20.51 7.79 -2.45
N SER A 124 20.63 6.49 -2.70
CA SER A 124 21.69 5.98 -3.59
C SER A 124 21.20 4.92 -4.58
N SER A 125 21.52 5.18 -5.85
CA SER A 125 21.34 4.34 -7.04
C SER A 125 19.91 4.00 -7.50
N SER A 126 19.43 4.85 -8.41
CA SER A 126 18.60 4.54 -9.59
C SER A 126 17.28 3.78 -9.38
N GLY A 127 16.21 4.54 -9.16
CA GLY A 127 14.83 4.04 -9.21
C GLY A 127 13.80 5.08 -8.78
N PHE A 128 13.80 6.23 -9.44
CA PHE A 128 12.95 7.39 -9.22
C PHE A 128 11.45 7.02 -9.24
N TRP A 129 10.82 6.92 -8.06
CA TRP A 129 9.37 7.10 -7.94
C TRP A 129 9.10 8.60 -7.94
N PRO A 130 8.24 9.13 -8.84
CA PRO A 130 7.98 10.55 -8.85
C PRO A 130 7.22 10.93 -7.58
N ALA A 131 7.93 11.62 -6.68
CA ALA A 131 7.36 12.43 -5.62
C ALA A 131 6.64 13.63 -6.25
N THR A 132 5.54 13.40 -6.95
CA THR A 132 4.64 14.45 -7.44
C THR A 132 3.20 13.97 -7.41
N VAL A 133 2.69 13.74 -6.20
CA VAL A 133 1.31 14.14 -5.93
C VAL A 133 1.39 15.63 -5.62
N ARG A 134 1.35 16.48 -6.66
CA ARG A 134 1.14 17.92 -6.46
C ARG A 134 -0.25 18.08 -5.84
N HIS A 135 -0.35 18.88 -4.79
CA HIS A 135 -1.63 19.12 -4.14
C HIS A 135 -2.57 19.78 -5.17
N PRO A 136 -3.89 19.47 -5.21
CA PRO A 136 -4.80 20.03 -6.22
C PRO A 136 -4.82 21.57 -6.29
N ARG A 137 -4.33 22.26 -5.26
CA ARG A 137 -4.17 23.73 -5.23
C ARG A 137 -2.94 24.23 -6.01
N ASP A 138 -1.86 23.45 -6.07
CA ASP A 138 -0.62 23.82 -6.79
C ASP A 138 -0.85 23.79 -8.31
N GLU A 139 -1.78 22.95 -8.76
CA GLU A 139 -2.20 22.85 -10.17
C GLU A 139 -3.09 24.04 -10.60
N LEU A 140 -3.83 24.63 -9.65
CA LEU A 140 -4.66 25.81 -9.90
C LEU A 140 -3.84 27.11 -9.88
N ALA A 141 -2.82 27.20 -9.01
CA ALA A 141 -1.91 28.34 -8.96
C ALA A 141 -1.02 28.44 -10.21
N SER A 142 -0.48 27.32 -10.68
CA SER A 142 0.33 27.25 -11.92
C SER A 142 -0.45 27.56 -13.20
N ARG A 143 -1.79 27.46 -13.15
CA ARG A 143 -2.70 27.87 -14.24
C ARG A 143 -3.21 29.31 -14.10
N GLY A 144 -2.76 30.05 -13.09
CA GLY A 144 -3.17 31.44 -12.85
C GLY A 144 -4.64 31.59 -12.40
N ILE A 145 -5.28 30.50 -11.94
CA ILE A 145 -6.71 30.49 -11.56
C ILE A 145 -6.90 31.01 -10.13
N VAL A 146 -5.86 30.93 -9.30
CA VAL A 146 -5.85 31.47 -7.93
C VAL A 146 -4.54 32.22 -7.69
N SER A 147 -4.62 33.39 -7.07
CA SER A 147 -3.44 34.17 -6.67
C SER A 147 -2.71 33.48 -5.52
N GLU A 148 -1.37 33.43 -5.60
CA GLU A 148 -0.53 32.95 -4.49
C GLU A 148 -0.82 33.75 -3.20
N PRO A 149 -0.87 33.11 -2.02
CA PRO A 149 -0.94 33.85 -0.77
C PRO A 149 0.35 34.66 -0.61
N ALA A 150 0.20 35.94 -0.24
CA ALA A 150 1.32 36.82 0.04
C ALA A 150 2.29 36.13 1.02
N ARG A 151 3.55 35.97 0.60
CA ARG A 151 4.62 35.50 1.49
C ARG A 151 4.67 36.45 2.66
N ARG A 152 4.36 35.97 3.87
CA ARG A 152 4.73 36.68 5.10
C ARG A 152 6.26 36.82 5.08
N PHE A 153 6.72 38.06 5.08
CA PHE A 153 8.10 38.38 5.45
C PHE A 153 8.23 38.18 6.97
N ASP A 154 9.31 37.46 7.31
CA ASP A 154 9.96 37.19 8.61
C ASP A 154 9.12 36.65 9.78
#